data_AF-A0A1Y6LMR0-F1
#
_entry.id   AF-A0A1Y6LMR0-F1
#
_cell.length_a   1.000
_cell.length_b   1.000
_cell.length_c   1.000
_cell.angle_alpha   90.00
_cell.angle_beta   90.00
_cell.angle_gamma   90.00
#
_symmetry.space_group_name_H-M   'P 1'
#
loop_
_entity.id
_entity.type
_entity.pdbx_description
1 polymer ?
#
loop_
_entity_poly.entity_id
_entity_poly.type
_entity_poly.pdbx_seq_one_letter_code
_entity_poly.pdbx_strand_id
1 'polypeptide(L)'
;MAQNIFYWVGKTPVDNAWRPQPGQNPTKYFDRLPNAFHRMDLAAMVVDCAPFIAGAGGVAHMSQAMQFGFTAHASIFRNAKTLTAIHRTTLLLTPLIFLCQASGIEYRNFIPRWAHERELRRDEEEVRTHVDVGMAIGGGLWTARLLFRLGARYWAPVDVIMGGALADLLQREYLRAHSF
;
A
#
# COMPACT_ATOMS: atom_id res chain seq x y z
N MET A 1 -1.76 -15.68 22.79
CA MET A 1 -3.18 -15.26 22.68
C MET A 1 -3.81 -15.98 21.50
N ALA A 2 -5.05 -16.48 21.63
CA ALA A 2 -5.76 -17.10 20.52
C ALA A 2 -5.99 -16.07 19.40
N GLN A 3 -5.37 -16.26 18.23
CA GLN A 3 -5.58 -15.41 17.07
C GLN A 3 -7.00 -15.66 16.52
N ASN A 4 -7.94 -14.80 16.89
CA ASN A 4 -9.29 -14.87 16.38
C ASN A 4 -9.28 -14.52 14.89
N ILE A 5 -9.92 -15.35 14.07
CA ILE A 5 -10.06 -15.11 12.62
C ILE A 5 -10.69 -13.72 12.40
N PHE A 6 -11.61 -13.28 13.26
CA PHE A 6 -12.29 -11.98 13.20
C PHE A 6 -11.58 -10.85 13.98
N TYR A 7 -10.27 -10.92 14.17
CA TYR A 7 -9.48 -9.94 14.94
C TYR A 7 -9.71 -8.47 14.49
N TRP A 8 -10.06 -8.22 13.23
CA TRP A 8 -10.36 -6.87 12.75
C TRP A 8 -11.60 -6.22 13.40
N VAL A 9 -12.52 -7.00 13.99
CA VAL A 9 -13.74 -6.51 14.64
C VAL A 9 -13.43 -5.85 15.99
N GLY A 10 -12.32 -6.25 16.65
CA GLY A 10 -11.88 -5.70 17.95
C GLY A 10 -10.63 -4.83 17.83
N LYS A 11 -10.32 -4.33 16.64
CA LYS A 11 -9.07 -3.64 16.35
C LYS A 11 -9.03 -2.29 17.07
N THR A 12 -7.92 -2.02 17.74
CA THR A 12 -7.62 -0.77 18.43
C THR A 12 -6.62 0.08 17.62
N PRO A 13 -6.49 1.38 17.91
CA PRO A 13 -5.48 2.23 17.27
C PRO A 13 -4.04 1.69 17.43
N VAL A 14 -3.74 1.02 18.54
CA VAL A 14 -2.42 0.43 18.84
C VAL A 14 -2.08 -0.69 17.85
N ASP A 15 -3.07 -1.44 17.39
CA ASP A 15 -2.90 -2.50 16.39
C ASP A 15 -2.54 -1.97 15.00
N ASN A 16 -2.46 -0.65 14.82
CA ASN A 16 -2.00 0.02 13.61
C ASN A 16 -0.63 0.71 13.79
N ALA A 17 -0.02 0.64 14.98
CA ALA A 17 1.22 1.36 15.32
C ALA A 17 2.48 0.79 14.64
N TRP A 18 2.45 -0.46 14.17
CA TRP A 18 3.56 -1.15 13.49
C TRP A 18 3.81 -0.71 12.03
N ARG A 19 3.30 0.47 11.64
CA ARG A 19 3.34 1.03 10.29
C ARG A 19 3.56 2.53 10.36
N PRO A 20 4.01 3.16 9.26
CA PRO A 20 4.10 4.62 9.19
C PRO A 20 2.78 5.24 9.66
N GLN A 21 2.83 6.00 10.75
CA GLN A 21 1.66 6.67 11.31
C GLN A 21 1.33 7.93 10.51
N PRO A 22 0.04 8.25 10.27
CA PRO A 22 -0.31 9.49 9.60
C PRO A 22 0.14 10.68 10.42
N GLY A 23 0.69 11.68 9.75
CA GLY A 23 1.12 12.94 10.34
C GLY A 23 2.51 12.94 11.01
N GLN A 24 3.29 11.87 10.89
CA GLN A 24 4.72 11.87 11.25
C GLN A 24 5.61 12.08 10.02
N ASN A 25 5.25 13.05 9.17
CA ASN A 25 5.96 13.29 7.92
C ASN A 25 7.34 13.96 8.20
N PRO A 26 8.47 13.39 7.77
CA PRO A 26 9.82 13.92 8.05
C PRO A 26 10.18 15.21 7.27
N THR A 27 9.20 15.88 6.65
CA THR A 27 9.43 17.09 5.86
C THR A 27 10.06 18.23 6.65
N LYS A 28 11.19 18.76 6.17
CA LYS A 28 11.97 19.88 6.74
C LYS A 28 11.20 21.19 6.97
N TYR A 29 10.03 21.35 6.34
CA TYR A 29 9.20 22.56 6.43
C TYR A 29 7.81 22.30 7.02
N PHE A 30 7.67 21.22 7.78
CA PHE A 30 6.39 20.78 8.35
C PHE A 30 5.66 21.94 9.02
N ASP A 31 6.33 22.70 9.90
CA ASP A 31 5.77 23.79 10.70
C ASP A 31 5.15 24.96 9.90
N ARG A 32 5.39 25.02 8.58
CA ARG A 32 4.84 26.07 7.70
C ARG A 32 3.65 25.60 6.87
N LEU A 33 3.24 24.35 7.01
CA LEU A 33 2.13 23.79 6.27
C LEU A 33 0.79 24.01 7.00
N PRO A 34 -0.34 24.15 6.27
CA PRO A 34 -1.65 24.17 6.91
C PRO A 34 -1.94 22.89 7.70
N ASN A 35 -2.74 23.00 8.77
CA ASN A 35 -3.10 21.89 9.67
C ASN A 35 -3.59 20.60 9.00
N ALA A 36 -4.24 20.71 7.84
CA ALA A 36 -4.67 19.54 7.07
C ALA A 36 -3.47 18.71 6.56
N PHE A 37 -2.41 19.36 6.09
CA PHE A 37 -1.21 18.70 5.57
C PHE A 37 -0.34 18.10 6.67
N HIS A 38 -0.42 18.63 7.90
CA HIS A 38 0.24 18.03 9.05
C HIS A 38 -0.24 16.61 9.34
N ARG A 39 -1.47 16.26 8.94
CA ARG A 39 -2.04 14.93 9.15
C ARG A 39 -1.81 13.99 7.98
N MET A 40 -1.41 14.54 6.83
CA MET A 40 -1.20 13.77 5.62
C MET A 40 0.19 13.12 5.64
N ASP A 41 0.22 11.85 5.29
CA ASP A 41 1.45 11.07 5.23
C ASP A 41 1.40 10.11 4.06
N LEU A 42 2.39 10.26 3.20
CA LEU A 42 2.46 9.59 1.91
C LEU A 42 2.94 8.13 2.05
N ALA A 43 3.92 7.85 2.91
CA ALA A 43 4.36 6.48 3.20
C ALA A 43 3.22 5.68 3.84
N ALA A 44 2.52 6.29 4.80
CA ALA A 44 1.30 5.77 5.41
C ALA A 44 0.21 5.46 4.38
N MET A 45 -0.08 6.41 3.49
CA MET A 45 -1.10 6.24 2.45
C MET A 45 -0.76 5.09 1.50
N VAL A 46 0.50 4.99 1.07
CA VAL A 46 0.96 3.92 0.17
C VAL A 46 0.74 2.55 0.79
N VAL A 47 1.17 2.38 2.03
CA VAL A 47 0.98 1.12 2.76
C VAL A 47 -0.51 0.87 2.97
N ASP A 48 -1.32 1.89 3.25
CA ASP A 48 -2.77 1.77 3.50
C ASP A 48 -3.61 1.42 2.25
N CYS A 49 -3.21 1.89 1.07
CA CYS A 49 -3.86 1.58 -0.20
C CYS A 49 -3.63 0.13 -0.66
N ALA A 50 -2.46 -0.45 -0.35
CA ALA A 50 -1.94 -1.64 -1.02
C ALA A 50 -2.85 -2.89 -1.04
N PRO A 51 -3.49 -3.35 0.06
CA PRO A 51 -4.31 -4.56 0.04
C PRO A 51 -5.66 -4.35 -0.64
N PHE A 52 -6.19 -3.13 -0.70
CA PHE A 52 -7.38 -2.88 -1.49
C PHE A 52 -7.05 -2.93 -2.98
N ILE A 53 -5.89 -2.37 -3.37
CA ILE A 53 -5.38 -2.46 -4.74
C ILE A 53 -5.10 -3.93 -5.11
N ALA A 54 -4.40 -4.67 -4.26
CA ALA A 54 -4.12 -6.10 -4.45
C ALA A 54 -5.41 -6.94 -4.47
N GLY A 55 -6.37 -6.64 -3.58
CA GLY A 55 -7.67 -7.30 -3.52
C GLY A 55 -8.50 -7.07 -4.78
N ALA A 56 -8.57 -5.83 -5.28
CA ALA A 56 -9.24 -5.53 -6.55
C ALA A 56 -8.58 -6.27 -7.73
N GLY A 57 -7.24 -6.34 -7.74
CA GLY A 57 -6.49 -7.16 -8.69
C GLY A 57 -6.84 -8.64 -8.60
N GLY A 58 -6.85 -9.20 -7.39
CA GLY A 58 -7.20 -10.60 -7.14
C GLY A 58 -8.62 -10.94 -7.61
N VAL A 59 -9.61 -10.13 -7.23
CA VAL A 59 -11.01 -10.31 -7.64
C VAL A 59 -11.17 -10.19 -9.16
N ALA A 60 -10.55 -9.19 -9.78
CA ALA A 60 -10.58 -9.04 -11.24
C ALA A 60 -9.94 -10.24 -11.94
N HIS A 61 -8.81 -10.75 -11.42
CA HIS A 61 -8.15 -11.92 -11.96
C HIS A 61 -8.99 -13.19 -11.82
N MET A 62 -9.59 -13.43 -10.64
CA MET A 62 -10.50 -14.56 -10.39
C MET A 62 -11.72 -14.51 -11.30
N SER A 63 -12.34 -13.34 -11.45
CA SER A 63 -13.47 -13.15 -12.35
C SER A 63 -13.11 -13.51 -13.79
N GLN A 64 -11.88 -13.26 -14.22
CA GLN A 64 -11.42 -13.63 -15.56
C GLN A 64 -11.09 -15.11 -15.70
N ALA A 65 -10.50 -15.73 -14.68
CA ALA A 65 -10.30 -17.18 -14.66
C ALA A 65 -11.66 -17.91 -14.79
N MET A 66 -12.71 -17.39 -14.14
CA MET A 66 -14.07 -17.92 -14.24
C MET A 66 -14.73 -17.66 -15.62
N GLN A 67 -14.47 -16.51 -16.25
CA GLN A 67 -15.11 -16.14 -17.52
C GLN A 67 -14.41 -16.68 -18.78
N PHE A 68 -13.08 -16.82 -18.75
CA PHE A 68 -12.26 -17.18 -19.92
C PHE A 68 -11.58 -18.55 -19.79
N GLY A 69 -11.71 -19.25 -18.66
CA GLY A 69 -11.11 -20.56 -18.43
C GLY A 69 -9.60 -20.57 -18.67
N PHE A 70 -9.07 -21.68 -19.22
CA PHE A 70 -7.64 -21.90 -19.51
C PHE A 70 -6.98 -20.91 -20.50
N THR A 71 -7.75 -20.01 -21.12
CA THR A 71 -7.21 -19.02 -22.07
C THR A 71 -6.76 -17.72 -21.41
N ALA A 72 -7.15 -17.47 -20.15
CA ALA A 72 -6.67 -16.32 -19.40
C ALA A 72 -5.19 -16.49 -19.07
N HIS A 73 -4.38 -15.47 -19.40
CA HIS A 73 -2.97 -15.46 -19.02
C HIS A 73 -2.82 -15.50 -17.50
N ALA A 74 -2.04 -16.47 -16.99
CA ALA A 74 -1.80 -16.67 -15.56
C ALA A 74 -1.08 -15.49 -14.89
N SER A 75 -0.36 -14.67 -15.67
CA SER A 75 0.28 -13.47 -15.14
C SER A 75 -0.72 -12.33 -15.01
N ILE A 76 -1.00 -11.93 -13.76
CA ILE A 76 -1.76 -10.72 -13.40
C ILE A 76 -1.24 -9.48 -14.15
N PHE A 77 0.08 -9.40 -14.37
CA PHE A 77 0.75 -8.26 -14.99
C PHE A 77 0.66 -8.21 -16.52
N ARG A 78 0.18 -9.28 -17.15
CA ARG A 78 -0.09 -9.28 -18.60
C ARG A 78 -1.56 -9.05 -18.93
N ASN A 79 -2.44 -9.07 -17.94
CA ASN A 79 -3.86 -9.02 -18.17
C ASN A 79 -4.42 -7.59 -18.07
N ALA A 80 -4.93 -7.07 -19.19
CA ALA A 80 -5.37 -5.68 -19.26
C ALA A 80 -6.55 -5.30 -18.39
N LYS A 81 -7.50 -6.23 -18.13
CA LYS A 81 -8.62 -5.92 -17.24
C LYS A 81 -8.17 -5.91 -15.78
N THR A 82 -7.30 -6.85 -15.38
CA THR A 82 -6.68 -6.84 -14.05
C THR A 82 -5.86 -5.56 -13.85
N LEU A 83 -5.04 -5.23 -14.85
CA LEU A 83 -4.35 -3.96 -15.07
C LEU A 83 -5.21 -2.73 -14.74
N THR A 84 -6.32 -2.65 -15.45
CA THR A 84 -7.25 -1.53 -15.38
C THR A 84 -7.99 -1.46 -14.04
N ALA A 85 -8.35 -2.60 -13.46
CA ALA A 85 -9.00 -2.66 -12.15
C ALA A 85 -8.06 -2.11 -11.06
N ILE A 86 -6.83 -2.63 -11.00
CA ILE A 86 -5.79 -2.17 -10.07
C ILE A 86 -5.57 -0.66 -10.24
N HIS A 87 -5.40 -0.19 -11.48
CA HIS A 87 -5.19 1.22 -11.78
C HIS A 87 -6.35 2.13 -11.33
N ARG A 88 -7.60 1.76 -11.65
CA ARG A 88 -8.79 2.52 -11.23
C ARG A 88 -8.92 2.56 -9.71
N THR A 89 -8.67 1.42 -9.06
CA THR A 89 -8.68 1.32 -7.60
C THR A 89 -7.61 2.23 -6.99
N THR A 90 -6.41 2.30 -7.56
CA THR A 90 -5.37 3.25 -7.14
C THR A 90 -5.83 4.71 -7.28
N LEU A 91 -6.40 5.09 -8.42
CA LEU A 91 -6.86 6.46 -8.66
C LEU A 91 -7.99 6.90 -7.73
N LEU A 92 -8.82 5.96 -7.27
CA LEU A 92 -9.92 6.24 -6.35
C LEU A 92 -9.48 6.24 -4.88
N LEU A 93 -8.69 5.24 -4.47
CA LEU A 93 -8.32 5.07 -3.07
C LEU A 93 -7.28 6.06 -2.59
N THR A 94 -6.31 6.41 -3.45
CA THR A 94 -5.24 7.35 -3.09
C THR A 94 -5.82 8.69 -2.59
N PRO A 95 -6.68 9.40 -3.34
CA PRO A 95 -7.29 10.63 -2.85
C PRO A 95 -8.24 10.39 -1.68
N LEU A 96 -8.96 9.27 -1.65
CA LEU A 96 -9.88 8.95 -0.55
C LEU A 96 -9.13 8.81 0.79
N ILE A 97 -8.02 8.06 0.81
CA ILE A 97 -7.21 7.88 2.02
C ILE A 97 -6.59 9.21 2.44
N PHE A 98 -6.10 10.02 1.50
CA PHE A 98 -5.60 11.35 1.83
C PHE A 98 -6.68 12.27 2.42
N LEU A 99 -7.92 12.21 1.91
CA LEU A 99 -9.04 12.94 2.51
C LEU A 99 -9.36 12.44 3.92
N CYS A 100 -9.33 11.13 4.16
CA CYS A 100 -9.50 10.56 5.50
C CYS A 100 -8.38 10.99 6.46
N GLN A 101 -7.12 11.02 5.99
CA GLN A 101 -5.98 11.52 6.78
C GLN A 101 -6.14 13.02 7.10
N ALA A 102 -6.42 13.85 6.09
CA ALA A 102 -6.58 15.29 6.26
C ALA A 102 -7.73 15.64 7.22
N SER A 103 -8.84 14.89 7.16
CA SER A 103 -9.99 15.05 8.05
C SER A 103 -9.77 14.48 9.46
N GLY A 104 -8.74 13.66 9.67
CA GLY A 104 -8.48 13.00 10.95
C GLY A 104 -9.43 11.85 11.27
N ILE A 105 -10.08 11.28 10.25
CA ILE A 105 -10.95 10.11 10.42
C ILE A 105 -10.08 8.87 10.64
N GLU A 106 -10.39 8.06 11.65
CA GLU A 106 -9.72 6.78 11.90
C GLU A 106 -10.13 5.69 10.91
N TYR A 107 -9.71 5.81 9.65
CA TYR A 107 -10.04 4.86 8.58
C TYR A 107 -9.31 3.51 8.71
N ARG A 108 -8.19 3.47 9.46
CA ARG A 108 -7.31 2.29 9.57
C ARG A 108 -7.94 1.09 10.29
N ASN A 109 -8.96 1.34 11.12
CA ASN A 109 -9.70 0.29 11.80
C ASN A 109 -10.51 -0.57 10.81
N PHE A 110 -10.89 0.00 9.66
CA PHE A 110 -11.62 -0.70 8.60
C PHE A 110 -10.71 -1.47 7.64
N ILE A 111 -9.40 -1.39 7.80
CA ILE A 111 -8.46 -2.08 6.92
C ILE A 111 -8.17 -3.48 7.51
N PRO A 112 -8.61 -4.57 6.85
CA PRO A 112 -8.53 -5.92 7.38
C PRO A 112 -7.10 -6.45 7.31
N ARG A 113 -6.33 -6.25 8.38
CA ARG A 113 -4.91 -6.65 8.44
C ARG A 113 -4.48 -6.99 9.86
N TRP A 114 -3.63 -8.00 9.96
CA TRP A 114 -3.10 -8.54 11.21
C TRP A 114 -1.79 -7.88 11.60
N ALA A 115 -1.64 -7.56 12.88
CA ALA A 115 -0.37 -7.20 13.49
C ALA A 115 0.10 -8.41 14.32
N HIS A 116 1.34 -8.84 14.15
CA HIS A 116 1.97 -9.74 15.11
C HIS A 116 2.65 -8.92 16.21
N GLU A 117 2.70 -9.45 17.44
CA GLU A 117 3.36 -8.78 18.58
C GLU A 117 4.82 -8.40 18.30
N ARG A 118 5.49 -9.14 17.39
CA ARG A 118 6.86 -8.85 16.94
C ARG A 118 6.93 -7.64 16.01
N GLU A 119 5.92 -7.47 15.15
CA GLU A 119 5.86 -6.34 14.21
C GLU A 119 5.61 -5.01 14.93
N LEU A 120 5.01 -5.04 16.13
CA LEU A 120 4.80 -3.87 17.00
C LEU A 120 6.09 -3.29 17.58
N ARG A 121 7.23 -3.99 17.49
CA ARG A 121 8.54 -3.54 18.05
C ARG A 121 9.48 -2.92 17.01
N ARG A 122 8.99 -2.66 15.79
CA ARG A 122 9.78 -2.20 14.65
C ARG A 122 10.15 -0.72 14.76
N ASP A 123 11.32 -0.37 14.25
CA ASP A 123 11.75 1.02 14.09
C ASP A 123 10.98 1.70 12.94
N GLU A 124 10.17 2.72 13.27
CA GLU A 124 9.33 3.45 12.32
C GLU A 124 10.15 4.21 11.27
N GLU A 125 11.33 4.72 11.62
CA GLU A 125 12.18 5.48 10.70
C GLU A 125 12.80 4.56 9.64
N GLU A 126 13.23 3.37 10.05
CA GLU A 126 13.73 2.34 9.15
C GLU A 126 12.64 1.92 8.14
N VAL A 127 11.41 1.68 8.62
CA VAL A 127 10.27 1.34 7.76
C VAL A 127 10.04 2.37 6.68
N ARG A 128 10.01 3.64 7.07
CA ARG A 128 9.73 4.76 6.18
C ARG A 128 10.79 4.85 5.09
N THR A 129 12.06 4.67 5.47
CA THR A 129 13.17 4.64 4.51
C THR A 129 12.98 3.54 3.47
N HIS A 130 12.61 2.32 3.88
CA HIS A 130 12.36 1.22 2.94
C HIS A 130 11.16 1.49 2.03
N VAL A 131 10.07 2.04 2.57
CA VAL A 131 8.90 2.44 1.79
C VAL A 131 9.30 3.49 0.75
N ASP A 132 10.02 4.53 1.14
CA ASP A 132 10.45 5.62 0.26
C ASP A 132 11.36 5.11 -0.85
N VAL A 133 12.31 4.22 -0.54
CA VAL A 133 13.16 3.55 -1.53
C VAL A 133 12.31 2.73 -2.51
N GLY A 134 11.35 1.94 -2.00
CA GLY A 134 10.44 1.17 -2.83
C GLY A 134 9.59 2.05 -3.76
N MET A 135 9.10 3.18 -3.26
CA MET A 135 8.37 4.18 -4.05
C MET A 135 9.25 4.82 -5.12
N ALA A 136 10.50 5.14 -4.80
CA ALA A 136 11.46 5.71 -5.74
C ALA A 136 11.79 4.72 -6.86
N ILE A 137 12.00 3.44 -6.55
CA ILE A 137 12.19 2.38 -7.55
C ILE A 137 10.94 2.26 -8.44
N GLY A 138 9.75 2.24 -7.83
CA GLY A 138 8.48 2.24 -8.56
C GLY A 138 8.34 3.44 -9.50
N GLY A 139 8.71 4.64 -9.04
CA GLY A 139 8.72 5.87 -9.84
C GLY A 139 9.73 5.83 -10.99
N GLY A 140 10.91 5.24 -10.75
CA GLY A 140 11.92 5.01 -11.78
C GLY A 140 11.43 4.05 -12.86
N LEU A 141 10.82 2.93 -12.47
CA LEU A 141 10.21 1.97 -13.38
C LEU A 141 9.10 2.62 -14.21
N TRP A 142 8.25 3.42 -13.58
CA TRP A 142 7.22 4.17 -14.28
C TRP A 142 7.83 5.15 -15.29
N THR A 143 8.82 5.94 -14.89
CA THR A 143 9.52 6.90 -15.76
C THR A 143 10.16 6.19 -16.96
N ALA A 144 10.81 5.05 -16.72
CA ALA A 144 11.35 4.22 -17.78
C ALA A 144 10.26 3.72 -18.76
N ARG A 145 9.10 3.29 -18.27
CA ARG A 145 7.98 2.89 -19.13
C ARG A 145 7.46 4.05 -19.99
N LEU A 146 7.41 5.27 -19.43
CA LEU A 146 7.02 6.47 -20.17
C LEU A 146 8.02 6.80 -21.28
N LEU A 147 9.33 6.81 -20.96
CA LEU A 147 10.39 7.19 -21.89
C LEU A 147 10.59 6.15 -23.00
N PHE A 148 10.61 4.86 -22.65
CA PHE A 148 10.92 3.77 -23.57
C PHE A 148 9.67 3.11 -24.18
N ARG A 149 8.47 3.63 -23.88
CA ARG A 149 7.19 3.11 -24.39
C ARG A 149 6.97 1.61 -24.07
N LEU A 150 7.54 1.14 -22.97
CA LEU A 150 7.48 -0.26 -22.56
C LEU A 150 6.14 -0.55 -21.88
N GLY A 151 5.26 -1.29 -22.56
CA GLY A 151 3.96 -1.72 -22.03
C GLY A 151 2.88 -0.62 -22.01
N ALA A 152 1.82 -0.86 -21.22
CA ALA A 152 0.70 0.06 -21.10
C ALA A 152 1.07 1.28 -20.25
N ARG A 153 1.35 2.41 -20.90
CA ARG A 153 1.88 3.66 -20.31
C ARG A 153 1.05 4.26 -19.16
N TYR A 154 -0.23 3.91 -19.07
CA TYR A 154 -1.20 4.60 -18.21
C TYR A 154 -1.33 4.01 -16.80
N TRP A 155 -0.79 2.82 -16.53
CA TRP A 155 -0.96 2.18 -15.21
C TRP A 155 0.03 2.65 -14.13
N ALA A 156 0.94 3.53 -14.55
CA ALA A 156 1.70 4.55 -13.86
C ALA A 156 1.70 4.61 -12.30
N PRO A 157 0.59 4.96 -11.60
CA PRO A 157 0.68 5.20 -10.15
C PRO A 157 0.77 3.91 -9.35
N VAL A 158 0.39 2.78 -9.97
CA VAL A 158 0.44 1.46 -9.34
C VAL A 158 1.88 1.08 -9.01
N ASP A 159 2.84 1.35 -9.90
CA ASP A 159 4.24 0.95 -9.70
C ASP A 159 4.84 1.62 -8.47
N VAL A 160 4.50 2.89 -8.22
CA VAL A 160 4.95 3.66 -7.06
C VAL A 160 4.35 3.09 -5.77
N ILE A 161 3.03 2.89 -5.74
CA ILE A 161 2.33 2.39 -4.54
C ILE A 161 2.75 0.95 -4.23
N MET A 162 2.75 0.09 -5.25
CA MET A 162 3.15 -1.31 -5.08
C MET A 162 4.63 -1.43 -4.74
N GLY A 163 5.50 -0.58 -5.30
CA GLY A 163 6.92 -0.54 -4.94
C GLY A 163 7.14 -0.26 -3.46
N GLY A 164 6.53 0.80 -2.91
CA GLY A 164 6.63 1.13 -1.49
C GLY A 164 5.99 0.06 -0.59
N ALA A 165 4.81 -0.45 -0.98
CA ALA A 165 4.13 -1.48 -0.21
C ALA A 165 4.86 -2.83 -0.21
N LEU A 166 5.51 -3.20 -1.33
CA LEU A 166 6.32 -4.40 -1.41
C LEU A 166 7.60 -4.27 -0.58
N ALA A 167 8.23 -3.09 -0.54
CA ALA A 167 9.39 -2.86 0.31
C ALA A 167 9.04 -3.02 1.80
N ASP A 168 7.89 -2.48 2.23
CA ASP A 168 7.36 -2.70 3.58
C ASP A 168 7.06 -4.19 3.86
N LEU A 169 6.46 -4.91 2.91
CA LEU A 169 6.21 -6.35 3.04
C LEU A 169 7.51 -7.15 3.14
N LEU A 170 8.50 -6.88 2.30
CA LEU A 170 9.79 -7.57 2.27
C LEU A 170 10.56 -7.35 3.57
N GLN A 171 10.57 -6.14 4.10
CA GLN A 171 11.21 -5.87 5.39
C GLN A 171 10.53 -6.64 6.53
N ARG A 172 9.20 -6.79 6.50
CA ARG A 172 8.49 -7.61 7.50
C ARG A 172 8.85 -9.08 7.41
N GLU A 173 8.84 -9.65 6.21
CA GLU A 173 9.24 -11.05 6.01
C GLU A 173 10.71 -11.26 6.38
N TYR A 174 11.58 -10.28 6.12
CA TYR A 174 12.97 -10.29 6.57
C TYR A 174 13.08 -10.36 8.09
N LEU A 175 12.41 -9.45 8.82
CA LEU A 175 12.39 -9.44 10.28
C LEU A 175 11.80 -10.74 10.86
N ARG A 176 10.77 -11.28 10.21
CA ARG A 176 10.16 -12.55 10.60
C ARG A 176 11.11 -13.73 10.42
N ALA A 177 11.87 -13.74 9.33
CA ALA A 177 12.80 -14.82 9.00
C ALA A 177 14.10 -14.78 9.83
N HIS A 178 14.57 -13.59 10.22
CA HIS A 178 15.87 -13.41 10.87
C HIS A 178 15.82 -13.31 12.41
N SER A 179 14.65 -13.56 13.01
CA SER A 179 14.46 -13.74 14.46
C SER A 179 15.20 -12.70 15.32
N PHE A 180 14.90 -11.42 15.11
CA PHE A 180 15.21 -10.38 16.10
C PHE A 180 14.08 -10.29 17.14
#